data_AF-A0AAU8JMH4-F1
#
_entry.id   AF-A0AAU8JMH4-F1
#
_cell.length_a   1.000
_cell.length_b   1.000
_cell.length_c   1.000
_cell.angle_alpha   90.00
_cell.angle_beta   90.00
_cell.angle_gamma   90.00
#
_symmetry.space_group_name_H-M   'P 1'
#
loop_
_entity.id
_entity.type
_entity.pdbx_description
1 polymer ?
#
loop_
_entity_poly.entity_id
_entity_poly.type
_entity_poly.pdbx_seq_one_letter_code
_entity_poly.pdbx_strand_id
1 'polypeptide(L)'
;MNIEFGQVQEYNGRGFGFVSRTLKKTNQRSSKGVWFHISKIKYDYPQLAEQLDSGCVENVSFWYEIEHTEREKVSLIWLDAKDIPEPHKTDLVAYMEKIWCDIDNSAPEWLGEITIALVGENQKNELTQKRNDLINQRQELEQKNQTSQPSILEKIRKYRLEARSNEEPQRVYIGLPENFVNRVFWVADIYRTNIQSHEPGGYDVVVEYDNEVVRGYDRIKTPSAYIASFFYGEIVKVYARKTADEDEYSTASFEEVWNIESSKEDPCEALKIFQQKQEQKNKPSLLQVSGIFESQDEFETFDSGDVWESWYNEDEGQWYFGECPECNIPDRD
;
A
#
# COMPACT_ATOMS: atom_id res chain seq x y z
N MET A 1 -9.43 -7.74 -25.38
CA MET A 1 -9.26 -6.83 -26.53
C MET A 1 -7.84 -6.94 -27.07
N ASN A 2 -7.67 -7.33 -28.34
CA ASN A 2 -6.36 -7.48 -29.00
C ASN A 2 -6.08 -6.38 -30.04
N ILE A 3 -7.03 -5.47 -30.24
CA ILE A 3 -6.87 -4.30 -31.11
C ILE A 3 -6.07 -3.23 -30.37
N GLU A 4 -5.23 -2.54 -31.12
CA GLU A 4 -4.37 -1.48 -30.65
C GLU A 4 -4.24 -0.41 -31.74
N PHE A 5 -3.89 0.81 -31.34
CA PHE A 5 -3.55 1.89 -32.26
C PHE A 5 -2.10 2.30 -32.02
N GLY A 6 -1.38 2.58 -33.10
CA GLY A 6 0.01 2.97 -32.96
C GLY A 6 0.60 3.61 -34.18
N GLN A 7 1.74 4.26 -33.94
CA GLN A 7 2.57 4.87 -34.95
C GLN A 7 3.77 3.97 -35.23
N VAL A 8 4.14 3.84 -36.50
CA VAL A 8 5.35 3.12 -36.91
C VAL A 8 6.56 3.85 -36.31
N GLN A 9 7.30 3.14 -35.45
CA GLN A 9 8.49 3.66 -34.78
C GLN A 9 9.75 3.40 -35.61
N GLU A 10 9.83 2.22 -36.22
CA GLU A 10 10.97 1.79 -37.02
C GLU A 10 10.48 0.92 -38.17
N TYR A 11 11.06 1.08 -39.35
CA TYR A 11 10.91 0.15 -40.47
C TYR A 11 12.28 -0.15 -41.06
N ASN A 12 12.60 -1.43 -41.13
CA ASN A 12 13.81 -1.93 -41.76
C ASN A 12 13.44 -2.37 -43.18
N GLY A 13 14.08 -1.81 -44.20
CA GLY A 13 13.85 -2.13 -45.63
C GLY A 13 14.04 -3.62 -46.01
N ARG A 14 14.35 -4.48 -45.02
CA ARG A 14 14.23 -5.94 -45.08
C ARG A 14 12.79 -6.46 -44.93
N GLY A 15 11.79 -5.58 -44.89
CA GLY A 15 10.38 -5.95 -44.88
C GLY A 15 9.77 -6.16 -43.50
N PHE A 16 10.33 -5.59 -42.45
CA PHE A 16 9.74 -5.65 -41.11
C PHE A 16 9.94 -4.34 -40.34
N GLY A 17 9.11 -4.10 -39.34
CA GLY A 17 9.19 -2.91 -38.51
C GLY A 17 8.53 -3.09 -37.15
N PHE A 18 8.42 -1.98 -36.43
CA PHE A 18 7.79 -1.90 -35.12
C PHE A 18 6.78 -0.76 -35.05
N VAL A 19 5.65 -1.01 -34.40
CA VAL A 19 4.57 -0.03 -34.17
C VAL A 19 4.39 0.19 -32.66
N SER A 20 4.19 1.44 -32.25
CA SER A 20 3.96 1.81 -30.84
C SER A 20 2.62 1.30 -30.31
N ARG A 21 2.45 1.27 -28.99
CA ARG A 21 1.16 1.01 -28.33
C ARG A 21 0.63 2.30 -27.75
N THR A 22 -0.60 2.67 -28.09
CA THR A 22 -1.20 3.93 -27.62
C THR A 22 -2.20 3.69 -26.48
N LEU A 23 -3.00 2.64 -26.59
CA LEU A 23 -4.13 2.33 -25.71
C LEU A 23 -3.66 1.63 -24.43
N LYS A 24 -2.96 0.50 -24.57
CA LYS A 24 -2.49 -0.27 -23.40
C LYS A 24 -1.15 0.27 -22.90
N LYS A 25 -1.14 0.82 -21.68
CA LYS A 25 0.09 1.04 -20.90
C LYS A 25 0.73 -0.30 -20.59
N THR A 26 1.81 -0.65 -21.28
CA THR A 26 2.59 -1.84 -20.95
C THR A 26 3.58 -1.48 -19.86
N ASN A 27 3.50 -2.15 -18.70
CA ASN A 27 4.57 -2.17 -17.69
C ASN A 27 5.81 -2.99 -18.16
N GLN A 28 5.83 -3.44 -19.41
CA GLN A 28 6.80 -4.38 -19.94
C GLN A 28 8.01 -3.70 -20.60
N ARG A 29 9.18 -4.26 -20.30
CA ARG A 29 10.54 -3.85 -20.70
C ARG A 29 10.82 -3.85 -22.22
N SER A 30 9.86 -4.15 -23.09
CA SER A 30 10.07 -4.11 -24.54
C SER A 30 9.92 -2.68 -25.05
N SER A 31 11.00 -1.91 -24.96
CA SER A 31 11.10 -0.55 -25.51
C SER A 31 10.86 -0.45 -27.03
N LYS A 32 10.70 -1.58 -27.73
CA LYS A 32 10.68 -1.68 -29.19
C LYS A 32 9.29 -1.80 -29.81
N GLY A 33 8.19 -1.70 -29.07
CA GLY A 33 6.84 -1.79 -29.65
C GLY A 33 6.45 -3.19 -30.16
N VAL A 34 5.43 -3.26 -31.02
CA VAL A 34 4.89 -4.52 -31.60
C VAL A 34 5.47 -4.76 -32.98
N TRP A 35 5.96 -5.97 -33.24
CA TRP A 35 6.59 -6.32 -34.51
C TRP A 35 5.57 -6.50 -35.63
N PHE A 36 5.86 -6.02 -36.84
CA PHE A 36 5.07 -6.30 -38.03
C PHE A 36 5.94 -6.67 -39.24
N HIS A 37 5.37 -7.43 -40.16
CA HIS A 37 5.99 -7.73 -41.45
C HIS A 37 5.27 -6.97 -42.57
N ILE A 38 6.02 -6.45 -43.55
CA ILE A 38 5.49 -5.65 -44.66
C ILE A 38 4.46 -6.42 -45.49
N SER A 39 4.54 -7.76 -45.54
CA SER A 39 3.56 -8.57 -46.27
C SER A 39 2.14 -8.41 -45.73
N LYS A 40 1.97 -8.04 -44.46
CA LYS A 40 0.66 -7.75 -43.84
C LYS A 40 0.07 -6.44 -44.33
N ILE A 41 0.92 -5.49 -44.74
CA ILE A 41 0.51 -4.18 -45.27
C ILE A 41 0.37 -4.26 -46.79
N LYS A 42 1.34 -4.85 -47.47
CA LYS A 42 1.48 -4.83 -48.93
C LYS A 42 0.30 -5.43 -49.69
N TYR A 43 -0.39 -6.40 -49.08
CA TYR A 43 -1.54 -7.05 -49.71
C TYR A 43 -2.76 -6.12 -49.74
N ASP A 44 -3.12 -5.53 -48.61
CA ASP A 44 -4.32 -4.69 -48.48
C ASP A 44 -4.06 -3.21 -48.79
N TYR A 45 -2.83 -2.73 -48.55
CA TYR A 45 -2.41 -1.33 -48.63
C TYR A 45 -1.06 -1.16 -49.35
N PRO A 46 -0.99 -1.46 -50.67
CA PRO A 46 0.27 -1.42 -51.42
C PRO A 46 0.94 -0.04 -51.45
N GLN A 47 0.16 1.04 -51.45
CA GLN A 47 0.68 2.42 -51.42
C GLN A 47 1.39 2.72 -50.10
N LEU A 48 0.84 2.23 -48.98
CA LEU A 48 1.48 2.38 -47.68
C LEU A 48 2.78 1.56 -47.60
N ALA A 49 2.78 0.36 -48.19
CA ALA A 49 3.99 -0.43 -48.26
C ALA A 49 5.08 0.26 -49.09
N GLU A 50 4.74 0.89 -50.22
CA GLU A 50 5.67 1.69 -51.02
C GLU A 50 6.20 2.90 -50.24
N GLN A 51 5.35 3.59 -49.48
CA GLN A 51 5.75 4.69 -48.61
C GLN A 51 6.77 4.22 -47.56
N LEU A 52 6.54 3.08 -46.91
CA LEU A 52 7.48 2.50 -45.95
C LEU A 52 8.79 2.08 -46.61
N ASP A 53 8.74 1.44 -47.78
CA ASP A 53 9.91 1.03 -48.57
C ASP A 53 10.76 2.24 -49.03
N SER A 54 10.15 3.41 -49.20
CA SER A 54 10.87 4.67 -49.48
C SER A 54 11.61 5.25 -48.26
N GLY A 55 11.43 4.68 -47.07
CA GLY A 55 11.99 5.16 -45.81
C GLY A 55 11.14 6.21 -45.09
N CYS A 56 9.96 6.54 -45.60
CA CYS A 56 9.05 7.51 -45.00
C CYS A 56 8.20 6.85 -43.91
N VAL A 57 8.70 6.87 -42.67
CA VAL A 57 7.99 6.33 -41.49
C VAL A 57 7.25 7.41 -40.68
N GLU A 58 7.58 8.68 -40.92
CA GLU A 58 6.98 9.80 -40.20
C GLU A 58 5.47 9.87 -40.45
N ASN A 59 4.71 10.03 -39.38
CA ASN A 59 3.24 10.13 -39.39
C ASN A 59 2.49 8.90 -39.96
N VAL A 60 3.15 7.74 -40.07
CA VAL A 60 2.45 6.50 -40.40
C VAL A 60 1.85 5.91 -39.14
N SER A 61 0.53 5.93 -39.04
CA SER A 61 -0.23 5.29 -37.95
C SER A 61 -1.33 4.40 -38.50
N PHE A 62 -1.61 3.31 -37.81
CA PHE A 62 -2.70 2.42 -38.17
C PHE A 62 -3.23 1.66 -36.96
N TRP A 63 -4.45 1.16 -37.11
CA TRP A 63 -5.05 0.19 -36.21
C TRP A 63 -4.50 -1.19 -36.54
N TYR A 64 -4.32 -2.02 -35.52
CA TYR A 64 -3.83 -3.37 -35.73
C TYR A 64 -4.33 -4.33 -34.66
N GLU A 65 -4.40 -5.61 -35.03
CA GLU A 65 -4.63 -6.70 -34.08
C GLU A 65 -3.31 -7.36 -33.70
N ILE A 66 -3.16 -7.66 -32.41
CA ILE A 66 -2.01 -8.34 -31.85
C ILE A 66 -2.28 -9.85 -31.77
N GLU A 67 -1.41 -10.63 -32.42
CA GLU A 67 -1.31 -12.07 -32.21
C GLU A 67 -0.38 -12.36 -31.03
N HIS A 68 -0.94 -12.88 -29.94
CA HIS A 68 -0.20 -13.24 -28.73
C HIS A 68 0.50 -14.59 -28.90
N THR A 69 1.65 -14.59 -29.57
CA THR A 69 2.56 -15.76 -29.65
C THR A 69 3.76 -15.58 -28.70
N GLU A 70 4.84 -16.34 -28.89
CA GLU A 70 6.12 -16.12 -28.16
C GLU A 70 6.65 -14.68 -28.33
N ARG A 71 6.28 -14.02 -29.44
CA ARG A 71 6.50 -12.59 -29.67
C ARG A 71 5.20 -11.96 -30.12
N GLU A 72 4.85 -10.83 -29.52
CA GLU A 72 3.69 -10.04 -29.94
C GLU A 72 3.95 -9.52 -31.35
N LYS A 73 3.07 -9.89 -32.28
CA LYS A 73 3.18 -9.53 -33.70
C LYS A 73 1.84 -9.06 -34.24
N VAL A 74 1.88 -8.20 -35.26
CA VAL A 74 0.69 -7.72 -35.94
C VAL A 74 0.10 -8.83 -36.83
N SER A 75 -1.17 -9.19 -36.60
CA SER A 75 -1.93 -10.15 -37.43
C SER A 75 -2.65 -9.48 -38.59
N LEU A 76 -3.39 -8.41 -38.30
CA LEU A 76 -4.29 -7.64 -39.18
C LEU A 76 -4.08 -6.13 -38.99
N ILE A 77 -4.38 -5.34 -40.02
CA ILE A 77 -4.17 -3.88 -40.06
C ILE A 77 -5.39 -3.17 -40.68
N TRP A 78 -5.75 -2.02 -40.12
CA TRP A 78 -6.78 -1.12 -40.65
C TRP A 78 -6.29 0.33 -40.65
N LEU A 79 -6.50 1.05 -41.75
CA LEU A 79 -6.12 2.47 -41.85
C LEU A 79 -7.21 3.41 -41.33
N ASP A 80 -8.48 3.08 -41.55
CA ASP A 80 -9.64 3.79 -40.99
C ASP A 80 -10.28 2.91 -39.91
N ALA A 81 -10.71 3.53 -38.81
CA ALA A 81 -11.44 2.86 -37.74
C ALA A 81 -12.78 2.27 -38.21
N LYS A 82 -13.34 2.78 -39.33
CA LYS A 82 -14.55 2.24 -39.97
C LYS A 82 -14.35 0.85 -40.57
N ASP A 83 -13.12 0.48 -40.89
CA ASP A 83 -12.80 -0.81 -41.49
C ASP A 83 -12.62 -1.92 -40.44
N ILE A 84 -12.59 -1.55 -39.15
CA ILE A 84 -12.49 -2.50 -38.05
C ILE A 84 -13.79 -3.30 -37.94
N PRO A 85 -13.74 -4.65 -37.89
CA PRO A 85 -14.94 -5.48 -37.75
C PRO A 85 -15.74 -5.12 -36.49
N GLU A 86 -17.07 -5.09 -36.61
CA GLU A 86 -17.99 -4.65 -35.55
C GLU A 86 -17.79 -5.33 -34.17
N PRO A 87 -17.50 -6.65 -34.06
CA PRO A 87 -17.21 -7.26 -32.76
C PRO A 87 -16.00 -6.62 -32.07
N HIS A 88 -14.92 -6.37 -32.84
CA HIS A 88 -13.71 -5.75 -32.33
C HIS A 88 -13.91 -4.27 -32.02
N LYS A 89 -14.69 -3.57 -32.85
CA LYS A 89 -15.05 -2.17 -32.64
C LYS A 89 -15.87 -2.01 -31.36
N THR A 90 -16.82 -2.91 -31.11
CA THR A 90 -17.64 -2.90 -29.88
C THR A 90 -16.77 -3.05 -28.63
N ASP A 91 -15.84 -4.01 -28.61
CA ASP A 91 -14.90 -4.20 -27.50
C ASP A 91 -14.04 -2.95 -27.26
N LEU A 92 -13.59 -2.32 -28.34
CA LEU A 92 -12.73 -1.14 -28.30
C LEU A 92 -13.49 0.08 -27.82
N VAL A 93 -14.74 0.26 -28.23
CA VAL A 93 -15.63 1.32 -27.71
C VAL A 93 -15.85 1.13 -26.22
N ALA A 94 -16.21 -0.07 -25.76
CA ALA A 94 -16.38 -0.36 -24.34
C ALA A 94 -15.09 -0.06 -23.54
N TYR A 95 -13.93 -0.34 -24.11
CA TYR A 95 -12.65 -0.01 -23.50
C TYR A 95 -12.40 1.52 -23.43
N MET A 96 -12.70 2.27 -24.50
CA MET A 96 -12.63 3.75 -24.48
C MET A 96 -13.57 4.35 -23.44
N GLU A 97 -14.80 3.86 -23.35
CA GLU A 97 -15.77 4.31 -22.34
C GLU A 97 -15.27 4.10 -20.92
N LYS A 98 -14.59 2.98 -20.65
CA LYS A 98 -13.96 2.71 -19.36
C LYS A 98 -12.89 3.76 -19.03
N ILE A 99 -12.05 4.14 -19.98
CA ILE A 99 -11.03 5.19 -19.77
C ILE A 99 -11.70 6.55 -19.52
N TRP A 100 -12.76 6.89 -20.27
CA TRP A 100 -13.51 8.13 -20.06
C TRP A 100 -14.14 8.20 -18.67
N CYS A 101 -14.64 7.08 -18.13
CA CYS A 101 -15.26 7.01 -16.80
C CYS A 101 -14.25 6.94 -15.65
N ASP A 102 -12.97 6.67 -15.92
CA ASP A 102 -11.91 6.68 -14.92
C ASP A 102 -11.49 8.12 -14.59
N ILE A 103 -12.12 8.69 -13.57
CA ILE A 103 -11.85 10.06 -13.11
C ILE A 103 -10.61 10.17 -12.19
N ASP A 104 -10.04 9.04 -11.78
CA ASP A 104 -8.83 9.02 -10.93
C ASP A 104 -7.57 9.34 -11.76
N ASN A 105 -7.60 8.99 -13.05
CA ASN A 105 -6.53 9.30 -13.98
C ASN A 105 -6.91 10.46 -14.90
N SER A 106 -5.96 11.35 -15.20
CA SER A 106 -6.16 12.39 -16.23
C SER A 106 -6.41 11.73 -17.59
N ALA A 107 -7.38 12.24 -18.35
CA ALA A 107 -7.65 11.77 -19.70
C ALA A 107 -6.38 11.96 -20.58
N PRO A 108 -5.87 10.91 -21.24
CA PRO A 108 -4.73 11.05 -22.15
C PRO A 108 -5.06 11.97 -23.33
N GLU A 109 -4.06 12.70 -23.83
CA GLU A 109 -4.24 13.66 -24.94
C GLU A 109 -4.81 13.00 -26.21
N TRP A 110 -4.38 11.78 -26.51
CA TRP A 110 -4.84 11.01 -27.66
C TRP A 110 -6.31 10.55 -27.57
N LEU A 111 -6.90 10.52 -26.37
CA LEU A 111 -8.20 9.89 -26.13
C LEU A 111 -9.31 10.53 -26.96
N GLY A 112 -9.30 11.86 -27.08
CA GLY A 112 -10.29 12.60 -27.85
C GLY A 112 -10.26 12.21 -29.33
N GLU A 113 -9.08 12.26 -29.95
CA GLU A 113 -8.89 11.97 -31.38
C GLU A 113 -9.27 10.54 -31.73
N ILE A 114 -8.82 9.58 -30.91
CA ILE A 114 -9.13 8.16 -31.10
C ILE A 114 -10.63 7.88 -30.93
N THR A 115 -11.28 8.51 -29.94
CA THR A 115 -12.72 8.36 -29.72
C THR A 115 -13.50 8.92 -30.92
N ILE A 116 -13.11 10.09 -31.46
CA ILE A 116 -13.73 10.67 -32.65
C ILE A 116 -13.59 9.72 -33.85
N ALA A 117 -12.42 9.13 -34.06
CA ALA A 117 -12.21 8.17 -35.15
C ALA A 117 -13.13 6.95 -35.02
N LEU A 118 -13.33 6.43 -33.81
CA LEU A 118 -14.12 5.21 -33.57
C LEU A 118 -15.62 5.41 -33.61
N VAL A 119 -16.12 6.45 -32.93
CA VAL A 119 -17.56 6.65 -32.66
C VAL A 119 -18.09 8.00 -33.13
N GLY A 120 -17.22 8.88 -33.62
CA GLY A 120 -17.59 10.21 -34.09
C GLY A 120 -17.65 11.27 -32.98
N GLU A 121 -17.75 12.53 -33.42
CA GLU A 121 -17.73 13.72 -32.57
C GLU A 121 -18.87 13.74 -31.54
N ASN A 122 -20.08 13.33 -31.95
CA ASN A 122 -21.27 13.34 -31.08
C ASN A 122 -21.08 12.44 -29.86
N GLN A 123 -20.69 11.18 -30.07
CA GLN A 123 -20.49 10.22 -28.99
C GLN A 123 -19.32 10.63 -28.08
N LYS A 124 -18.25 11.19 -28.66
CA LYS A 124 -17.13 11.74 -27.88
C LYS A 124 -17.60 12.88 -26.96
N ASN A 125 -18.50 13.74 -27.43
CA ASN A 125 -19.04 14.83 -26.63
C ASN A 125 -19.94 14.33 -25.50
N GLU A 126 -20.75 13.30 -25.74
CA GLU A 126 -21.53 12.62 -24.68
C GLU A 126 -20.62 12.03 -23.60
N LEU A 127 -19.53 11.35 -23.99
CA LEU A 127 -18.56 10.80 -23.04
C LEU A 127 -17.82 11.88 -22.25
N THR A 128 -17.49 13.01 -22.90
CA THR A 128 -16.89 14.17 -22.26
C THR A 128 -17.83 14.75 -21.20
N GLN A 129 -19.11 14.92 -21.54
CA GLN A 129 -20.12 15.40 -20.61
C GLN A 129 -20.27 14.45 -19.42
N LYS A 130 -20.42 13.15 -19.68
CA LYS A 130 -20.52 12.11 -18.64
C LYS A 130 -19.33 12.13 -17.68
N ARG A 131 -18.11 12.29 -18.21
CA ARG A 131 -16.90 12.42 -17.38
C ARG A 131 -16.94 13.66 -16.49
N ASN A 132 -17.34 14.81 -17.03
CA ASN A 132 -17.44 16.04 -16.25
C ASN A 132 -18.50 15.93 -15.14
N ASP A 133 -19.62 15.27 -15.42
CA ASP A 133 -20.67 15.01 -14.43
C ASP A 133 -20.13 14.15 -13.26
N LEU A 134 -19.35 13.10 -13.56
CA LEU A 134 -18.70 12.28 -12.52
C LEU A 134 -17.69 13.08 -11.68
N ILE A 135 -16.90 13.94 -12.31
CA ILE A 135 -15.95 14.84 -11.60
C ILE A 135 -16.71 15.78 -10.66
N ASN A 136 -17.79 16.40 -11.14
CA ASN A 136 -18.61 17.31 -10.34
C ASN A 136 -19.26 16.58 -9.15
N GLN A 137 -19.81 15.38 -9.36
CA GLN A 137 -20.40 14.57 -8.29
C GLN A 137 -19.38 14.23 -7.19
N ARG A 138 -18.15 13.88 -7.57
CA ARG A 138 -17.06 13.62 -6.59
C ARG A 138 -16.75 14.88 -5.79
N GLN A 139 -16.60 16.03 -6.44
CA GLN A 139 -16.33 17.30 -5.77
C GLN A 139 -17.45 17.68 -4.80
N GLU A 140 -18.71 17.46 -5.16
CA GLU A 140 -19.84 17.69 -4.25
C GLU A 140 -19.80 16.78 -3.02
N LEU A 141 -19.46 15.50 -3.20
CA LEU A 141 -19.32 14.55 -2.09
C LEU A 141 -18.15 14.93 -1.17
N GLU A 142 -17.02 15.33 -1.74
CA GLU A 142 -15.86 15.81 -0.98
C GLU A 142 -16.20 17.08 -0.19
N GLN A 143 -16.92 18.04 -0.79
CA GLN A 143 -17.39 19.24 -0.10
C GLN A 143 -18.39 18.91 1.02
N LYS A 144 -19.33 17.97 0.79
CA LYS A 144 -20.27 17.50 1.83
C LYS A 144 -19.54 16.81 2.98
N ASN A 145 -18.50 16.03 2.68
CA ASN A 145 -17.67 15.38 3.69
C ASN A 145 -16.87 16.42 4.49
N GLN A 146 -16.27 17.41 3.84
CA GLN A 146 -15.56 18.50 4.52
C GLN A 146 -16.49 19.34 5.39
N THR A 147 -17.71 19.64 4.93
CA THR A 147 -18.70 20.41 5.70
C THR A 147 -19.36 19.61 6.83
N SER A 148 -19.35 18.27 6.76
CA SER A 148 -19.86 17.38 7.82
C SER A 148 -18.80 16.98 8.86
N GLN A 149 -17.50 17.07 8.51
CA GLN A 149 -16.37 16.85 9.42
C GLN A 149 -16.20 17.84 10.59
N PRO A 150 -16.58 19.13 10.55
CA PRO A 150 -16.56 19.97 11.74
C PRO A 150 -17.38 19.36 12.89
N SER A 151 -18.39 18.53 12.61
CA SER A 151 -19.11 17.81 13.66
C SER A 151 -18.29 16.73 14.36
N ILE A 152 -17.29 16.11 13.71
CA ILE A 152 -16.41 15.11 14.35
C ILE A 152 -15.38 15.82 15.21
N LEU A 153 -14.77 16.91 14.73
CA LEU A 153 -13.85 17.72 15.55
C LEU A 153 -14.57 18.41 16.71
N GLU A 154 -15.80 18.89 16.51
CA GLU A 154 -16.63 19.42 17.60
C GLU A 154 -17.10 18.33 18.55
N LYS A 155 -17.48 17.13 18.06
CA LYS A 155 -17.76 15.97 18.92
C LYS A 155 -16.51 15.57 19.71
N ILE A 156 -15.34 15.48 19.09
CA ILE A 156 -14.06 15.22 19.77
C ILE A 156 -13.77 16.32 20.78
N ARG A 157 -14.00 17.60 20.46
CA ARG A 157 -13.81 18.72 21.38
C ARG A 157 -14.79 18.66 22.56
N LYS A 158 -16.04 18.26 22.30
CA LYS A 158 -17.08 18.05 23.32
C LYS A 158 -16.73 16.85 24.21
N TYR A 159 -16.38 15.71 23.62
CA TYR A 159 -15.86 14.55 24.35
C TYR A 159 -14.59 14.86 25.13
N ARG A 160 -13.69 15.73 24.63
CA ARG A 160 -12.50 16.20 25.37
C ARG A 160 -12.88 17.05 26.59
N LEU A 161 -13.90 17.89 26.48
CA LEU A 161 -14.39 18.69 27.60
C LEU A 161 -15.11 17.81 28.63
N GLU A 162 -15.86 16.81 28.17
CA GLU A 162 -16.58 15.85 29.03
C GLU A 162 -15.63 14.80 29.65
N ALA A 163 -14.58 14.36 28.95
CA ALA A 163 -13.57 13.44 29.48
C ALA A 163 -12.66 14.13 30.51
N ARG A 164 -12.40 15.44 30.37
CA ARG A 164 -11.67 16.22 31.39
C ARG A 164 -12.40 16.36 32.73
N SER A 165 -13.71 16.06 32.80
CA SER A 165 -14.43 16.02 34.09
C SER A 165 -14.39 14.66 34.78
N ASN A 166 -13.87 13.63 34.12
CA ASN A 166 -13.56 12.35 34.74
C ASN A 166 -12.05 12.33 34.98
N GLU A 167 -11.66 12.17 36.24
CA GLU A 167 -10.27 12.25 36.71
C GLU A 167 -9.40 11.16 36.06
N GLU A 168 -8.90 11.39 34.84
CA GLU A 168 -7.80 10.61 34.31
C GLU A 168 -6.57 10.84 35.21
N PRO A 169 -5.86 9.78 35.62
CA PRO A 169 -4.65 9.92 36.43
C PRO A 169 -3.67 10.82 35.68
N GLN A 170 -3.10 11.78 36.41
CA GLN A 170 -2.17 12.75 35.87
C GLN A 170 -0.91 12.01 35.37
N ARG A 171 -0.84 11.76 34.06
CA ARG A 171 0.30 11.06 33.46
C ARG A 171 1.56 11.91 33.59
N VAL A 172 2.62 11.31 34.11
CA VAL A 172 3.94 11.96 34.25
C VAL A 172 4.82 11.53 33.07
N TYR A 173 5.39 12.50 32.35
CA TYR A 173 6.19 12.29 31.15
C TYR A 173 7.69 12.48 31.42
N ILE A 174 8.23 11.76 32.40
CA ILE A 174 9.66 11.84 32.70
C ILE A 174 10.44 11.31 31.48
N GLY A 175 11.47 12.04 31.05
CA GLY A 175 12.34 11.64 29.93
C GLY A 175 11.81 11.90 28.52
N LEU A 176 10.55 12.35 28.38
CA LEU A 176 10.02 12.77 27.09
C LEU A 176 10.40 14.24 26.80
N PRO A 177 10.81 14.61 25.58
CA PRO A 177 11.09 16.00 25.24
C PRO A 177 9.90 16.93 25.52
N GLU A 178 10.15 18.15 25.98
CA GLU A 178 9.09 19.09 26.40
C GLU A 178 8.12 19.44 25.25
N ASN A 179 8.63 19.50 24.02
CA ASN A 179 7.80 19.72 22.84
C ASN A 179 6.84 18.56 22.56
N PHE A 180 7.08 17.35 23.08
CA PHE A 180 6.18 16.20 22.93
C PHE A 180 5.06 16.19 23.96
N VAL A 181 5.33 16.56 25.21
CA VAL A 181 4.40 16.39 26.34
C VAL A 181 3.00 16.95 26.05
N ASN A 182 2.94 18.09 25.36
CA ASN A 182 1.66 18.75 25.01
C ASN A 182 1.03 18.25 23.70
N ARG A 183 1.72 17.40 22.94
CA ARG A 183 1.30 16.84 21.64
C ARG A 183 0.86 15.37 21.75
N VAL A 184 1.28 14.64 22.80
CA VAL A 184 0.93 13.22 22.95
C VAL A 184 -0.58 13.03 23.07
N PHE A 185 -1.16 12.32 22.11
CA PHE A 185 -2.54 11.87 22.16
C PHE A 185 -2.59 10.39 22.57
N TRP A 186 -3.00 10.11 23.80
CA TRP A 186 -3.16 8.74 24.28
C TRP A 186 -4.37 8.07 23.65
N VAL A 187 -4.18 6.84 23.18
CA VAL A 187 -5.29 6.03 22.66
C VAL A 187 -6.14 5.54 23.83
N ALA A 188 -7.41 5.92 23.82
CA ALA A 188 -8.35 5.57 24.88
C ALA A 188 -8.63 4.05 24.93
N ASP A 189 -8.89 3.55 26.14
CA ASP A 189 -9.18 2.14 26.43
C ASP A 189 -10.27 1.53 25.54
N ILE A 190 -11.26 2.32 25.12
CA ILE A 190 -12.37 1.87 24.25
C ILE A 190 -11.92 1.41 22.87
N TYR A 191 -10.71 1.76 22.43
CA TYR A 191 -10.15 1.36 21.14
C TYR A 191 -9.24 0.12 21.25
N ARG A 192 -9.01 -0.40 22.46
CA ARG A 192 -8.23 -1.62 22.66
C ARG A 192 -9.09 -2.83 22.32
N THR A 193 -8.56 -3.69 21.44
CA THR A 193 -9.23 -4.94 21.02
C THR A 193 -8.63 -6.17 21.70
N ASN A 194 -7.37 -6.08 22.16
CA ASN A 194 -6.70 -7.17 22.85
C ASN A 194 -7.03 -7.15 24.35
N ILE A 195 -7.55 -8.27 24.86
CA ILE A 195 -7.92 -8.48 26.27
C ILE A 195 -6.72 -8.20 27.20
N GLN A 196 -5.51 -8.60 26.81
CA GLN A 196 -4.30 -8.39 27.63
C GLN A 196 -3.95 -6.91 27.82
N SER A 197 -4.38 -6.02 26.92
CA SER A 197 -4.14 -4.58 27.06
C SER A 197 -5.03 -3.92 28.13
N HIS A 198 -5.97 -4.67 28.72
CA HIS A 198 -6.73 -4.24 29.89
C HIS A 198 -6.06 -4.64 31.21
N GLU A 199 -5.09 -5.55 31.19
CA GLU A 199 -4.34 -5.93 32.38
C GLU A 199 -3.29 -4.86 32.74
N PRO A 200 -3.10 -4.53 34.02
CA PRO A 200 -2.07 -3.58 34.46
C PRO A 200 -0.66 -3.93 33.99
N GLY A 201 0.20 -2.91 33.93
CA GLY A 201 1.60 -3.02 33.54
C GLY A 201 1.84 -3.26 32.04
N GLY A 202 3.11 -3.41 31.68
CA GLY A 202 3.58 -3.61 30.31
C GLY A 202 4.50 -2.47 29.89
N TYR A 203 4.21 -1.89 28.74
CA TYR A 203 5.00 -0.82 28.16
C TYR A 203 4.10 0.32 27.69
N ASP A 204 4.62 1.53 27.89
CA ASP A 204 4.08 2.72 27.26
C ASP A 204 4.99 3.09 26.10
N VAL A 205 4.40 3.38 24.95
CA VAL A 205 5.09 3.74 23.70
C VAL A 205 4.51 5.05 23.19
N VAL A 206 5.39 6.01 22.90
CA VAL A 206 5.04 7.28 22.25
C VAL A 206 5.69 7.31 20.87
N VAL A 207 4.87 7.54 19.84
CA VAL A 207 5.29 7.52 18.43
C VAL A 207 5.03 8.89 17.80
N GLU A 208 6.04 9.47 17.16
CA GLU A 208 5.91 10.64 16.28
C GLU A 208 5.92 10.18 14.81
N TYR A 209 4.95 10.66 14.03
CA TYR A 209 4.83 10.41 12.60
C TYR A 209 5.33 11.60 11.77
N ASP A 210 5.60 11.35 10.50
CA ASP A 210 5.98 12.34 9.47
C ASP A 210 5.08 13.58 9.41
N ASN A 211 3.79 13.40 9.67
CA ASN A 211 2.78 14.46 9.70
C ASN A 211 2.71 15.24 11.03
N GLU A 212 3.74 15.13 11.87
CA GLU A 212 3.85 15.79 13.18
C GLU A 212 2.79 15.36 14.21
N VAL A 213 2.02 14.30 13.96
CA VAL A 213 1.12 13.72 14.96
C VAL A 213 1.94 12.90 15.96
N VAL A 214 1.63 13.02 17.25
CA VAL A 214 2.26 12.25 18.32
C VAL A 214 1.19 11.42 19.04
N ARG A 215 1.34 10.09 19.05
CA ARG A 215 0.41 9.17 19.71
C ARG A 215 1.07 8.43 20.86
N GLY A 216 0.35 8.30 21.96
CA GLY A 216 0.74 7.50 23.11
C GLY A 216 -0.11 6.23 23.18
N TYR A 217 0.54 5.11 23.45
CA TYR A 217 -0.07 3.80 23.63
C TYR A 217 0.45 3.21 24.93
N ASP A 218 -0.43 2.77 25.80
CA ASP A 218 -0.10 2.24 27.11
C ASP A 218 -0.55 0.79 27.27
N ARG A 219 0.00 0.13 28.29
CA ARG A 219 -0.28 -1.28 28.63
C ARG A 219 -0.02 -2.25 27.47
N ILE A 220 0.93 -1.92 26.60
CA ILE A 220 1.35 -2.80 25.52
C ILE A 220 2.21 -3.92 26.12
N LYS A 221 1.88 -5.19 25.88
CA LYS A 221 2.68 -6.32 26.39
C LYS A 221 3.91 -6.58 25.54
N THR A 222 3.76 -6.47 24.22
CA THR A 222 4.84 -6.70 23.24
C THR A 222 4.95 -5.53 22.26
N PRO A 223 5.65 -4.43 22.64
CA PRO A 223 5.81 -3.24 21.79
C PRO A 223 6.28 -3.51 20.37
N SER A 224 7.27 -4.37 20.18
CA SER A 224 7.79 -4.71 18.85
C SER A 224 6.71 -5.29 17.94
N ALA A 225 5.97 -6.29 18.42
CA ALA A 225 4.86 -6.89 17.67
C ALA A 225 3.71 -5.90 17.44
N TYR A 226 3.38 -5.08 18.45
CA TYR A 226 2.33 -4.08 18.34
C TYR A 226 2.66 -3.01 17.30
N ILE A 227 3.93 -2.56 17.26
CA ILE A 227 4.37 -1.60 16.25
C ILE A 227 4.42 -2.24 14.85
N ALA A 228 4.82 -3.51 14.76
CA ALA A 228 4.84 -4.23 13.48
C ALA A 228 3.43 -4.44 12.88
N SER A 229 2.40 -4.68 13.71
CA SER A 229 1.07 -5.06 13.22
C SER A 229 0.20 -3.89 12.74
N PHE A 230 0.43 -2.68 13.25
CA PHE A 230 -0.47 -1.55 12.99
C PHE A 230 0.17 -0.36 12.25
N PHE A 231 1.50 -0.36 12.07
CA PHE A 231 2.20 0.85 11.63
C PHE A 231 3.05 0.61 10.38
N TYR A 232 2.37 0.64 9.24
CA TYR A 232 2.97 0.79 7.90
C TYR A 232 3.17 2.27 7.50
N GLY A 233 3.28 3.18 8.48
CA GLY A 233 3.47 4.62 8.26
C GLY A 233 4.92 5.07 8.39
N GLU A 234 5.23 6.28 7.92
CA GLU A 234 6.53 6.93 8.10
C GLU A 234 6.70 7.40 9.56
N ILE A 235 7.06 6.47 10.45
CA ILE A 235 7.44 6.77 11.83
C ILE A 235 8.74 7.58 11.80
N VAL A 236 8.79 8.67 12.58
CA VAL A 236 9.98 9.54 12.71
C VAL A 236 10.73 9.23 14.00
N LYS A 237 10.02 9.09 15.13
CA LYS A 237 10.62 8.80 16.45
C LYS A 237 9.75 7.87 17.29
N VAL A 238 10.40 7.07 18.12
CA VAL A 238 9.76 6.20 19.10
C VAL A 238 10.43 6.36 20.46
N TYR A 239 9.62 6.65 21.46
CA TYR A 239 10.00 6.63 22.87
C TYR A 239 9.26 5.50 23.55
N ALA A 240 9.89 4.80 24.48
CA ALA A 240 9.23 3.77 25.27
C ALA A 240 9.68 3.77 26.72
N ARG A 241 8.82 3.27 27.59
CA ARG A 241 9.14 2.91 28.98
C ARG A 241 8.45 1.61 29.36
N LYS A 242 9.01 0.91 30.34
CA LYS A 242 8.37 -0.24 30.98
C LYS A 242 7.67 0.23 32.25
N THR A 243 6.48 -0.29 32.51
CA THR A 243 5.69 -0.03 33.71
C THR A 243 5.34 -1.38 34.34
N ALA A 244 5.76 -1.62 35.58
CA ALA A 244 5.43 -2.88 36.27
C ALA A 244 3.98 -2.87 36.77
N ASP A 245 3.52 -1.74 37.30
CA ASP A 245 2.19 -1.55 37.87
C ASP A 245 1.66 -0.11 37.64
N GLU A 246 0.49 0.20 38.21
CA GLU A 246 -0.13 1.51 38.05
C GLU A 246 0.54 2.61 38.90
N ASP A 247 1.26 2.26 39.95
CA ASP A 247 1.92 3.25 40.80
C ASP A 247 3.22 3.77 40.14
N GLU A 248 3.86 2.93 39.33
CA GLU A 248 5.07 3.26 38.57
C GLU A 248 4.86 4.25 37.40
N TYR A 249 3.62 4.55 36.99
CA TYR A 249 3.36 5.57 35.95
C TYR A 249 3.95 6.94 36.28
N SER A 250 4.16 7.21 37.58
CA SER A 250 4.68 8.48 38.08
C SER A 250 6.20 8.58 38.09
N THR A 251 6.93 7.46 38.05
CA THR A 251 8.40 7.42 38.25
C THR A 251 9.16 6.89 37.04
N ALA A 252 8.53 6.08 36.19
CA ALA A 252 9.19 5.51 35.02
C ALA A 252 9.46 6.56 33.93
N SER A 253 10.74 6.68 33.55
CA SER A 253 11.20 7.59 32.49
C SER A 253 11.11 6.94 31.10
N PHE A 254 10.65 7.69 30.11
CA PHE A 254 10.78 7.36 28.70
C PHE A 254 12.26 7.35 28.28
N GLU A 255 12.64 6.37 27.48
CA GLU A 255 13.90 6.28 26.75
C GLU A 255 13.59 6.50 25.25
N GLU A 256 14.41 7.28 24.53
CA GLU A 256 14.35 7.31 23.05
C GLU A 256 14.86 5.97 22.54
N VAL A 257 13.96 5.18 21.95
CA VAL A 257 14.27 3.83 21.48
C VAL A 257 14.69 3.86 20.02
N TRP A 258 14.08 4.73 19.21
CA TRP A 258 14.34 4.79 17.78
C TRP A 258 14.10 6.18 17.21
N ASN A 259 14.89 6.56 16.21
CA ASN A 259 14.79 7.82 15.50
C ASN A 259 15.31 7.66 14.07
N ILE A 260 14.51 8.06 13.07
CA ILE A 260 14.81 7.90 11.64
C ILE A 260 16.14 8.55 11.22
N GLU A 261 16.58 9.61 11.92
CA GLU A 261 17.80 10.34 11.59
C GLU A 261 19.07 9.64 12.11
N SER A 262 18.97 8.87 13.18
CA SER A 262 20.13 8.33 13.90
C SER A 262 20.20 6.80 13.96
N SER A 263 19.05 6.12 13.85
CA SER A 263 18.96 4.66 13.97
C SER A 263 19.33 3.96 12.66
N LYS A 264 20.04 2.84 12.76
CA LYS A 264 20.38 1.97 11.62
C LYS A 264 19.42 0.81 11.42
N GLU A 265 18.74 0.44 12.50
CA GLU A 265 17.74 -0.64 12.54
C GLU A 265 16.36 -0.05 12.26
N ASP A 266 15.38 -0.91 11.96
CA ASP A 266 13.98 -0.50 11.90
C ASP A 266 13.39 -0.31 13.32
N PRO A 267 12.25 0.40 13.46
CA PRO A 267 11.63 0.65 14.76
C PRO A 267 11.27 -0.61 15.55
N CYS A 268 10.92 -1.71 14.88
CA CYS A 268 10.48 -2.94 15.52
C CYS A 268 11.66 -3.65 16.18
N GLU A 269 12.79 -3.76 15.48
CA GLU A 269 14.00 -4.38 16.03
C GLU A 269 14.58 -3.55 17.18
N ALA A 270 14.56 -2.22 17.07
CA ALA A 270 14.99 -1.34 18.16
C ALA A 270 14.12 -1.52 19.43
N LEU A 271 12.80 -1.67 19.27
CA LEU A 271 11.89 -1.98 20.39
C LEU A 271 12.16 -3.36 20.99
N LYS A 272 12.49 -4.35 20.18
CA LYS A 272 12.85 -5.69 20.65
C LYS A 272 14.12 -5.66 21.50
N ILE A 273 15.15 -4.93 21.07
CA ILE A 273 16.38 -4.70 21.85
C ILE A 273 16.04 -3.99 23.17
N PHE A 274 15.18 -2.97 23.13
CA PHE A 274 14.72 -2.27 24.32
C PHE A 274 14.01 -3.22 25.31
N GLN A 275 13.10 -4.07 24.84
CA GLN A 275 12.39 -5.05 25.69
C GLN A 275 13.38 -6.00 26.38
N GLN A 276 14.32 -6.59 25.64
CA GLN A 276 15.35 -7.48 26.18
C GLN A 276 16.19 -6.78 27.26
N LYS A 277 16.57 -5.52 27.03
CA LYS A 277 17.30 -4.70 28.02
C LYS A 277 16.51 -4.52 29.31
N GLN A 278 15.21 -4.25 29.23
CA GLN A 278 14.37 -4.09 30.43
C GLN A 278 14.11 -5.41 31.17
N GLU A 279 14.07 -6.54 30.46
CA GLU A 279 13.97 -7.87 31.08
C GLU A 279 15.25 -8.25 31.83
N GLN A 280 16.42 -7.93 31.28
CA GLN A 280 17.70 -8.18 31.93
C GLN A 280 17.88 -7.35 33.21
N LYS A 281 17.42 -6.09 33.23
CA LYS A 281 17.44 -5.24 34.44
C LYS A 281 16.64 -5.84 35.61
N ASN A 282 15.58 -6.58 35.31
CA ASN A 282 14.69 -7.15 36.32
C ASN A 282 15.09 -8.56 36.77
N LYS A 283 16.07 -9.21 36.12
CA LYS A 283 16.60 -10.49 36.61
C LYS A 283 17.38 -10.22 37.90
N PRO A 284 16.96 -10.78 39.06
CA PRO A 284 17.73 -10.64 40.28
C PRO A 284 19.13 -11.17 40.02
N SER A 285 20.17 -10.39 40.35
CA SER A 285 21.54 -10.81 40.14
C SER A 285 21.81 -12.07 40.97
N LEU A 286 21.79 -13.24 40.33
CA LEU A 286 22.03 -14.55 40.96
C LEU A 286 23.45 -14.70 41.54
N LEU A 287 24.28 -13.65 41.49
CA LEU A 287 25.69 -13.65 41.87
C LEU A 287 25.96 -13.40 43.38
N GLN A 288 24.98 -13.55 44.28
CA GLN A 288 25.24 -13.42 45.73
C GLN A 288 24.65 -14.51 46.63
N VAL A 289 24.10 -15.61 46.09
CA VAL A 289 23.63 -16.74 46.91
C VAL A 289 24.49 -17.99 46.68
N SER A 290 25.81 -17.83 46.73
CA SER A 290 26.73 -18.96 46.93
C SER A 290 27.04 -19.08 48.42
N GLY A 291 26.05 -19.52 49.18
CA GLY A 291 26.17 -19.64 50.62
C GLY A 291 25.06 -20.50 51.21
N ILE A 292 25.30 -21.82 51.23
CA ILE A 292 24.61 -22.81 52.06
C ILE A 292 23.21 -23.20 51.56
N PHE A 293 23.13 -24.16 50.63
CA PHE A 293 22.15 -25.25 50.73
C PHE A 293 22.54 -26.40 49.79
N GLU A 294 23.22 -27.41 50.33
CA GLU A 294 23.29 -28.75 49.74
C GLU A 294 22.02 -29.50 50.17
N SER A 295 21.03 -29.57 49.29
CA SER A 295 20.08 -30.68 49.27
C SER A 295 19.74 -30.98 47.82
N GLN A 296 20.17 -32.15 47.37
CA GLN A 296 19.80 -32.75 46.10
C GLN A 296 18.33 -33.15 46.19
N ASP A 297 17.46 -32.42 45.48
CA ASP A 297 16.18 -32.94 45.04
C ASP A 297 16.06 -32.69 43.54
N GLU A 298 15.75 -33.75 42.82
CA GLU A 298 15.57 -33.82 41.37
C GLU A 298 14.43 -32.89 40.95
N PHE A 299 14.76 -31.81 40.24
CA PHE A 299 13.76 -30.96 39.59
C PHE A 299 13.68 -31.37 38.11
N GLU A 300 12.57 -32.02 37.74
CA GLU A 300 12.21 -32.26 36.35
C GLU A 300 12.16 -30.92 35.61
N THR A 301 12.95 -30.80 34.54
CA THR A 301 12.88 -29.67 33.62
C THR A 301 11.56 -29.74 32.87
N PHE A 302 10.61 -28.88 33.26
CA PHE A 302 9.38 -28.63 32.51
C PHE A 302 9.75 -27.78 31.29
N ASP A 303 9.92 -28.44 30.15
CA ASP A 303 10.15 -27.82 28.84
C ASP A 303 8.81 -27.30 28.29
N SER A 304 8.39 -26.11 28.73
CA SER A 304 7.24 -25.40 28.15
C SER A 304 7.74 -24.32 27.18
N GLY A 305 8.32 -24.76 26.07
CA GLY A 305 8.63 -23.94 24.91
C GLY A 305 7.49 -23.97 23.90
N ASP A 306 6.33 -23.41 24.23
CA ASP A 306 5.30 -23.13 23.21
C ASP A 306 5.78 -21.93 22.39
N VAL A 307 6.48 -22.25 21.29
CA VAL A 307 6.90 -21.28 20.28
C VAL A 307 5.67 -20.98 19.41
N TRP A 308 5.02 -19.85 19.68
CA TRP A 308 3.94 -19.34 18.83
C TRP A 308 4.55 -18.74 17.57
N GLU A 309 4.37 -19.41 16.44
CA GLU A 309 4.73 -18.87 15.13
C GLU A 309 3.58 -17.97 14.60
N SER A 310 3.94 -16.82 14.04
CA SER A 310 3.02 -15.96 13.33
C SER A 310 3.18 -16.17 11.82
N TRP A 311 2.08 -16.29 11.09
CA TRP A 311 2.10 -16.26 9.62
C TRP A 311 1.13 -15.22 9.07
N TYR A 312 1.47 -14.71 7.90
CA TYR A 312 0.68 -13.70 7.18
C TYR A 312 -0.07 -14.37 6.04
N ASN A 313 -1.39 -14.20 6.00
CA ASN A 313 -2.21 -14.66 4.88
C ASN A 313 -2.32 -13.53 3.84
N GLU A 314 -1.66 -13.70 2.69
CA GLU A 314 -1.66 -12.70 1.61
C GLU A 314 -3.06 -12.48 1.00
N ASP A 315 -3.90 -13.50 0.95
CA ASP A 315 -5.24 -13.41 0.36
C ASP A 315 -6.21 -12.62 1.24
N GLU A 316 -6.01 -12.67 2.56
CA GLU A 316 -6.88 -12.01 3.54
C GLU A 316 -6.29 -10.71 4.10
N GLY A 317 -4.99 -10.46 3.88
CA GLY A 317 -4.29 -9.29 4.39
C GLY A 317 -4.24 -9.23 5.92
N GLN A 318 -4.20 -10.39 6.59
CA GLN A 318 -4.26 -10.49 8.06
C GLN A 318 -3.15 -11.39 8.62
N TRP A 319 -2.71 -11.07 9.83
CA TRP A 319 -1.78 -11.87 10.63
C TRP A 319 -2.54 -12.83 11.54
N TYR A 320 -2.11 -14.08 11.56
CA TYR A 320 -2.62 -15.09 12.46
C TYR A 320 -1.54 -15.49 13.47
N PHE A 321 -1.96 -15.79 14.70
CA PHE A 321 -1.12 -16.25 15.80
C PHE A 321 -1.72 -17.57 16.29
N GLY A 322 -0.99 -18.69 16.15
CA GLY A 322 -1.52 -20.01 16.46
C GLY A 322 -0.60 -21.15 16.02
N GLU A 323 -1.12 -22.37 15.92
CA GLU A 323 -0.47 -23.47 15.20
C GLU A 323 -0.89 -23.42 13.73
N CYS A 324 0.08 -23.44 12.80
CA CYS A 324 -0.20 -23.37 11.36
C CYS A 324 -1.03 -24.61 10.92
N PRO A 325 -2.27 -24.43 10.43
CA PRO A 325 -3.15 -25.55 10.10
C PRO A 325 -2.63 -26.41 8.92
N GLU A 326 -1.72 -25.88 8.10
CA GLU A 326 -1.16 -26.59 6.94
C GLU A 326 0.05 -27.47 7.27
N CYS A 327 0.66 -27.31 8.45
CA CYS A 327 1.82 -28.12 8.86
C CYS A 327 1.44 -29.49 9.44
N ASN A 328 0.14 -29.80 9.54
CA ASN A 328 -0.39 -31.05 10.10
C ASN A 328 -1.01 -31.98 9.03
N ILE A 329 -0.42 -32.03 7.84
CA ILE A 329 -0.78 -33.04 6.83
C ILE A 329 0.14 -34.25 7.04
N PRO A 330 -0.34 -35.39 7.56
CA PRO A 330 0.47 -36.61 7.59
C PRO A 330 0.78 -37.03 6.16
N ASP A 331 2.04 -37.42 5.93
CA ASP A 331 2.52 -37.96 4.66
C ASP A 331 1.53 -39.00 4.11
N ARG A 332 1.04 -38.76 2.89
CA ARG A 332 0.24 -39.74 2.16
C ARG A 332 1.17 -40.78 1.54
N ASP A 333 1.03 -42.02 2.00
CA ASP A 333 1.50 -43.24 1.34
C ASP A 333 0.97 -43.40 -0.10
#